data_AF-A0A349Z055-F1
#
_entry.id   AF-A0A349Z055-F1
#
_cell.length_a   1.000
_cell.length_b   1.000
_cell.length_c   1.000
_cell.angle_alpha   90.00
_cell.angle_beta   90.00
_cell.angle_gamma   90.00
#
_symmetry.space_group_name_H-M   'P 1'
#
loop_
_entity.id
_entity.type
_entity.pdbx_description
1 polymer ?
#
loop_
_entity_poly.entity_id
_entity_poly.type
_entity_poly.pdbx_seq_one_letter_code
_entity_poly.pdbx_strand_id
1 'polypeptide(L)'
;QETEDLRAKRRCTECGTAMDSYLVDETRKLHVCGNSPACPGTYVEAGTFKIKGYDGPLIECDKCGSDMELKNGRFGKYFDCTNSECKNTRKLLRNGEPAPPKEDPVDLPELECEKSDAHFMLRDGASGIFLAAHNFPKSRETRAPKVEELARFRDRISPKFYYLADAPKTDPDGNPAIVRFSRKTKQQYVMTEDAKGKATGWSAWYQDGKWQAKDTKKKK
;
A
#
# COMPACT_ATOMS: atom_id res chain seq x y z
N GLN A 1 -1.12 -4.00 36.44
CA GLN A 1 -1.59 -4.30 35.07
C GLN A 1 -2.05 -5.75 34.90
N GLU A 2 -1.19 -6.76 34.77
CA GLU A 2 -1.63 -8.13 34.42
C GLU A 2 -2.62 -8.75 35.44
N THR A 3 -2.36 -8.58 36.73
CA THR A 3 -3.28 -9.03 37.81
C THR A 3 -4.62 -8.30 37.81
N GLU A 4 -4.65 -7.04 37.40
CA GLU A 4 -5.88 -6.23 37.32
C GLU A 4 -6.70 -6.63 36.10
N ASP A 5 -6.04 -6.86 34.97
CA ASP A 5 -6.67 -7.32 33.73
C ASP A 5 -7.33 -8.70 33.94
N LEU A 6 -6.69 -9.60 34.71
CA LEU A 6 -7.26 -10.91 35.08
C LEU A 6 -8.46 -10.81 36.05
N ARG A 7 -8.50 -9.77 36.89
CA ARG A 7 -9.64 -9.48 37.78
C ARG A 7 -10.80 -8.84 37.01
N ALA A 8 -10.52 -8.07 35.96
CA ALA A 8 -11.53 -7.46 35.11
C ALA A 8 -12.25 -8.46 34.19
N LYS A 9 -11.66 -9.64 33.94
CA LYS A 9 -12.29 -10.70 33.16
C LYS A 9 -13.53 -11.27 33.87
N ARG A 10 -14.65 -11.34 33.14
CA ARG A 10 -15.88 -12.01 33.58
C ARG A 10 -15.58 -13.48 33.95
N ARG A 11 -16.32 -14.03 34.91
CA ARG A 11 -16.24 -15.45 35.29
C ARG A 11 -17.37 -16.24 34.64
N CYS A 12 -17.05 -17.43 34.15
CA CYS A 12 -18.01 -18.36 33.57
C CYS A 12 -19.03 -18.78 34.64
N THR A 13 -20.31 -18.78 34.30
CA THR A 13 -21.41 -19.19 35.20
C THR A 13 -21.43 -20.69 35.47
N GLU A 14 -20.81 -21.50 34.60
CA GLU A 14 -20.81 -22.96 34.73
C GLU A 14 -19.63 -23.48 35.55
N CYS A 15 -18.42 -22.97 35.32
CA CYS A 15 -17.19 -23.50 35.92
C CYS A 15 -16.34 -22.47 36.67
N GLY A 16 -16.76 -21.19 36.71
CA GLY A 16 -16.04 -20.13 37.43
C GLY A 16 -14.73 -19.65 36.79
N THR A 17 -14.29 -20.27 35.68
CA THR A 17 -13.07 -19.89 34.96
C THR A 17 -13.19 -18.47 34.37
N ALA A 18 -12.07 -17.75 34.29
CA ALA A 18 -12.02 -16.46 33.60
C ALA A 18 -12.42 -16.61 32.12
N MET A 19 -13.26 -15.71 31.63
CA MET A 19 -13.73 -15.68 30.24
C MET A 19 -12.87 -14.74 29.41
N ASP A 20 -12.66 -15.09 28.15
CA ASP A 20 -12.06 -14.24 27.13
C ASP A 20 -13.14 -13.46 26.39
N SER A 21 -12.92 -12.15 26.23
CA SER A 21 -13.89 -11.26 25.60
C SER A 21 -13.50 -10.92 24.17
N TYR A 22 -14.47 -11.02 23.27
CA TYR A 22 -14.39 -10.71 21.85
C TYR A 22 -15.45 -9.66 21.51
N LEU A 23 -15.06 -8.58 20.84
CA LEU A 23 -16.02 -7.61 20.34
C LEU A 23 -16.64 -8.15 19.05
N VAL A 24 -17.96 -8.26 18.99
CA VAL A 24 -18.67 -8.75 17.79
C VAL A 24 -19.05 -7.55 16.91
N ASP A 25 -19.62 -6.52 17.52
CA ASP A 25 -19.98 -5.25 16.88
C ASP A 25 -20.05 -4.14 17.95
N GLU A 26 -20.51 -2.95 17.55
CA GLU A 26 -20.62 -1.77 18.43
C GLU A 26 -21.62 -1.93 19.59
N THR A 27 -22.49 -2.94 19.50
CA THR A 27 -23.59 -3.18 20.46
C THR A 27 -23.41 -4.46 21.28
N ARG A 28 -22.52 -5.37 20.85
CA ARG A 28 -22.39 -6.72 21.40
C ARG A 28 -20.94 -7.13 21.62
N LYS A 29 -20.68 -7.65 22.81
CA LYS A 29 -19.40 -8.26 23.19
C LYS A 29 -19.62 -9.69 23.67
N LEU A 30 -19.00 -10.65 23.00
CA LEU A 30 -19.07 -12.07 23.32
C LEU A 30 -18.00 -12.42 24.34
N HIS A 31 -18.38 -13.08 25.41
CA HIS A 31 -17.48 -13.68 26.38
C HIS A 31 -17.52 -15.20 26.20
N VAL A 32 -16.36 -15.82 26.02
CA VAL A 32 -16.20 -17.26 25.87
C VAL A 32 -15.41 -17.79 27.06
N CYS A 33 -15.85 -18.90 27.67
CA CYS A 33 -15.11 -19.52 28.75
C CYS A 33 -13.67 -19.87 28.33
N GLY A 34 -12.67 -19.55 29.16
CA GLY A 34 -11.26 -19.91 28.89
C GLY A 34 -11.00 -21.42 28.83
N ASN A 35 -11.93 -22.25 29.34
CA ASN A 35 -11.90 -23.71 29.22
C ASN A 35 -12.64 -24.23 27.98
N SER A 36 -13.03 -23.38 27.03
CA SER A 36 -13.59 -23.81 25.74
C SER A 36 -12.55 -24.62 24.95
N PRO A 37 -12.91 -25.76 24.31
CA PRO A 37 -14.27 -26.28 24.08
C PRO A 37 -14.79 -27.23 25.18
N ALA A 38 -14.04 -27.50 26.25
CA ALA A 38 -14.46 -28.42 27.31
C ALA A 38 -15.61 -27.86 28.19
N CYS A 39 -15.75 -26.54 28.25
CA CYS A 39 -16.91 -25.85 28.84
C CYS A 39 -17.61 -25.01 27.76
N PRO A 40 -18.92 -25.24 27.50
CA PRO A 40 -19.70 -24.50 26.49
C PRO A 40 -20.14 -23.11 26.95
N GLY A 41 -19.84 -22.71 28.20
CA GLY A 41 -20.22 -21.43 28.78
C GLY A 41 -19.84 -20.22 27.89
N THR A 42 -20.87 -19.54 27.40
CA THR A 42 -20.76 -18.29 26.63
C THR A 42 -21.72 -17.25 27.18
N TYR A 43 -21.40 -15.97 26.97
CA TYR A 43 -22.26 -14.87 27.38
C TYR A 43 -22.14 -13.71 26.41
N VAL A 44 -23.27 -13.12 26.01
CA VAL A 44 -23.30 -11.92 25.16
C VAL A 44 -23.67 -10.71 26.01
N GLU A 45 -22.74 -9.78 26.13
CA GLU A 45 -22.93 -8.48 26.79
C GLU A 45 -23.46 -7.48 25.76
N ALA A 46 -24.66 -6.95 26.01
CA ALA A 46 -25.21 -5.83 25.25
C ALA A 46 -24.75 -4.51 25.87
N GLY A 47 -24.26 -3.59 25.04
CA GLY A 47 -23.79 -2.28 25.49
C GLY A 47 -23.14 -1.52 24.34
N THR A 48 -22.80 -0.24 24.56
CA THR A 48 -22.14 0.57 23.54
C THR A 48 -20.62 0.43 23.67
N PHE A 49 -19.99 -0.24 22.70
CA PHE A 49 -18.56 -0.48 22.70
C PHE A 49 -17.86 0.33 21.62
N LYS A 50 -16.79 1.04 21.99
CA LYS A 50 -15.95 1.74 21.02
C LYS A 50 -15.00 0.76 20.34
N ILE A 51 -15.09 0.66 19.01
CA ILE A 51 -14.11 -0.08 18.20
C ILE A 51 -12.78 0.69 18.25
N LYS A 52 -11.69 0.00 18.62
CA LYS A 52 -10.33 0.58 18.61
C LYS A 52 -9.91 0.95 17.18
N GLY A 53 -10.15 2.20 16.78
CA GLY A 53 -9.84 2.71 15.45
C GLY A 53 -10.28 4.14 15.19
N TYR A 54 -11.39 4.55 15.81
CA TYR A 54 -12.13 5.77 15.44
C TYR A 54 -11.54 7.12 15.93
N ASP A 55 -10.38 7.13 16.58
CA ASP A 55 -9.80 8.36 17.16
C ASP A 55 -8.84 9.09 16.18
N GLY A 56 -9.13 9.00 14.88
CA GLY A 56 -8.34 9.61 13.81
C GLY A 56 -9.02 10.83 13.20
N PRO A 57 -8.27 11.74 12.55
CA PRO A 57 -8.87 12.85 11.80
C PRO A 57 -9.79 12.33 10.69
N LEU A 58 -10.90 13.02 10.43
CA LEU A 58 -11.72 12.77 9.24
C LEU A 58 -11.10 13.49 8.04
N ILE A 59 -11.10 12.84 6.89
CA ILE A 59 -10.65 13.44 5.62
C ILE A 59 -11.72 13.26 4.55
N GLU A 60 -11.77 14.16 3.57
CA GLU A 60 -12.70 14.06 2.45
C GLU A 60 -12.21 13.03 1.41
N CYS A 61 -13.13 12.22 0.89
CA CYS A 61 -12.86 11.23 -0.15
C CYS A 61 -12.70 11.89 -1.53
N ASP A 62 -11.59 11.60 -2.20
CA ASP A 62 -11.28 12.13 -3.54
C ASP A 62 -12.22 11.63 -4.65
N LYS A 63 -12.94 10.52 -4.43
CA LYS A 63 -13.84 9.93 -5.45
C LYS A 63 -15.29 10.35 -5.31
N CYS A 64 -15.78 10.61 -4.10
CA CYS A 64 -17.21 10.84 -3.84
C CYS A 64 -17.51 12.04 -2.93
N GLY A 65 -16.49 12.71 -2.37
CA GLY A 65 -16.65 13.84 -1.46
C GLY A 65 -17.20 13.49 -0.07
N SER A 66 -17.51 12.21 0.20
CA SER A 66 -17.93 11.78 1.54
C SER A 66 -16.75 11.70 2.51
N ASP A 67 -17.03 11.68 3.80
CA ASP A 67 -15.99 11.53 4.83
C ASP A 67 -15.27 10.17 4.73
N MET A 68 -14.01 10.16 5.16
CA MET A 68 -13.22 8.96 5.36
C MET A 68 -12.73 8.89 6.80
N GLU A 69 -12.87 7.71 7.38
CA GLU A 69 -12.53 7.43 8.78
C GLU A 69 -11.25 6.62 8.90
N LEU A 70 -10.47 6.87 9.95
CA LEU A 70 -9.28 6.08 10.23
C LEU A 70 -9.65 4.70 10.78
N LYS A 71 -9.22 3.64 10.10
CA LYS A 71 -9.39 2.24 10.52
C LYS A 71 -8.04 1.55 10.68
N ASN A 72 -7.99 0.58 11.58
CA ASN A 72 -6.82 -0.27 11.79
C ASN A 72 -7.01 -1.59 11.03
N GLY A 73 -6.25 -1.82 9.97
CA GLY A 73 -6.27 -3.06 9.21
C GLY A 73 -5.03 -3.94 9.46
N ARG A 74 -5.03 -5.15 8.93
CA ARG A 74 -3.89 -6.09 8.99
C ARG A 74 -2.57 -5.54 8.42
N PHE A 75 -2.67 -4.56 7.51
CA PHE A 75 -1.53 -3.94 6.84
C PHE A 75 -1.15 -2.57 7.42
N GLY A 76 -1.75 -2.20 8.57
CA GLY A 76 -1.57 -0.90 9.22
C GLY A 76 -2.83 -0.03 9.16
N LYS A 77 -2.68 1.22 9.62
CA LYS A 77 -3.78 2.20 9.64
C LYS A 77 -4.05 2.75 8.24
N TYR A 78 -5.33 2.94 7.91
CA TYR A 78 -5.79 3.47 6.62
C TYR A 78 -7.10 4.23 6.81
N PHE A 79 -7.37 5.20 5.95
CA PHE A 79 -8.65 5.87 5.83
C PHE A 79 -9.56 5.06 4.91
N ASP A 80 -10.78 4.81 5.36
CA ASP A 80 -11.84 4.10 4.65
C ASP A 80 -13.01 5.03 4.43
N CYS A 81 -13.56 5.06 3.21
CA CYS A 81 -14.70 5.91 2.93
C CYS A 81 -15.94 5.44 3.71
N THR A 82 -16.70 6.38 4.28
CA THR A 82 -17.93 6.07 5.03
C THR A 82 -19.09 5.66 4.11
N ASN A 83 -19.04 6.04 2.83
CA ASN A 83 -20.06 5.68 1.85
C ASN A 83 -19.92 4.21 1.43
N SER A 84 -20.97 3.42 1.66
CA SER A 84 -21.01 1.99 1.33
C SER A 84 -20.87 1.68 -0.18
N GLU A 85 -21.20 2.64 -1.05
CA GLU A 85 -21.04 2.50 -2.49
C GLU A 85 -19.60 2.78 -2.95
N CYS A 86 -18.82 3.49 -2.13
CA CYS A 86 -17.45 3.90 -2.44
C CYS A 86 -16.43 3.01 -1.70
N LYS A 87 -15.75 2.12 -2.43
CA LYS A 87 -14.68 1.26 -1.88
C LYS A 87 -13.30 1.93 -1.83
N ASN A 88 -13.25 3.26 -1.85
CA ASN A 88 -11.99 3.99 -1.88
C ASN A 88 -11.30 3.96 -0.51
N THR A 89 -9.98 3.76 -0.52
CA THR A 89 -9.17 3.71 0.70
C THR A 89 -7.85 4.47 0.52
N ARG A 90 -7.43 5.21 1.56
CA ARG A 90 -6.17 5.96 1.56
C ARG A 90 -5.28 5.49 2.69
N LYS A 91 -3.99 5.31 2.42
CA LYS A 91 -3.05 4.82 3.44
C LYS A 91 -2.63 5.97 4.36
N LEU A 92 -2.52 5.73 5.68
CA LEU A 92 -1.86 6.67 6.58
C LEU A 92 -0.34 6.55 6.43
N LEU A 93 0.34 7.64 6.09
CA LEU A 93 1.80 7.68 6.00
C LEU A 93 2.43 7.74 7.40
N ARG A 94 3.73 7.42 7.49
CA ARG A 94 4.46 7.41 8.77
C ARG A 94 4.55 8.79 9.43
N ASN A 95 4.41 9.86 8.66
CA ASN A 95 4.35 11.24 9.16
C ASN A 95 2.96 11.65 9.68
N GLY A 96 1.96 10.76 9.64
CA GLY A 96 0.60 11.04 10.10
C GLY A 96 -0.31 11.67 9.04
N GLU A 97 0.18 11.94 7.83
CA GLU A 97 -0.63 12.49 6.74
C GLU A 97 -1.28 11.38 5.89
N PRO A 98 -2.44 11.64 5.27
CA PRO A 98 -3.00 10.72 4.28
C PRO A 98 -2.12 10.69 3.03
N ALA A 99 -1.88 9.48 2.51
CA ALA A 99 -1.19 9.31 1.23
C ALA A 99 -1.97 10.05 0.12
N PRO A 100 -1.29 10.71 -0.85
CA PRO A 100 -1.97 11.39 -1.95
C PRO A 100 -2.99 10.49 -2.66
N PRO A 101 -4.02 11.08 -3.31
CA PRO A 101 -4.93 10.35 -4.18
C PRO A 101 -4.13 9.48 -5.16
N LYS A 102 -4.53 8.22 -5.28
CA LYS A 102 -3.88 7.28 -6.19
C LYS A 102 -4.53 7.39 -7.55
N GLU A 103 -3.72 7.41 -8.60
CA GLU A 103 -4.22 7.17 -9.95
C GLU A 103 -4.74 5.73 -10.05
N ASP A 104 -5.76 5.54 -10.88
CA ASP A 104 -6.29 4.20 -11.14
C ASP A 104 -5.20 3.35 -11.82
N PRO A 105 -5.06 2.06 -11.45
CA PRO A 105 -4.06 1.20 -12.06
C PRO A 105 -4.25 1.05 -13.57
N VAL A 106 -3.14 1.07 -14.32
CA VAL A 106 -3.16 0.87 -15.78
C VAL A 106 -2.81 -0.57 -16.07
N ASP A 107 -3.73 -1.30 -16.69
CA ASP A 107 -3.52 -2.71 -17.04
C ASP A 107 -2.68 -2.83 -18.32
N LEU A 108 -1.66 -3.69 -18.31
CA LEU A 108 -0.73 -3.89 -19.43
C LEU A 108 -0.63 -5.38 -19.80
N PRO A 109 -1.66 -5.95 -20.45
CA PRO A 109 -1.70 -7.37 -20.83
C PRO A 109 -0.51 -7.83 -21.68
N GLU A 110 0.11 -6.92 -22.44
CA GLU A 110 1.25 -7.21 -23.30
C GLU A 110 2.59 -7.34 -22.56
N LEU A 111 2.61 -7.08 -21.25
CA LEU A 111 3.78 -7.26 -20.39
C LEU A 111 3.59 -8.46 -19.48
N GLU A 112 4.06 -9.62 -19.90
CA GLU A 112 4.03 -10.84 -19.10
C GLU A 112 4.99 -10.78 -17.90
N CYS A 113 4.60 -11.45 -16.81
CA CYS A 113 5.43 -11.65 -15.62
C CYS A 113 6.48 -12.74 -15.84
N GLU A 114 7.62 -12.65 -15.16
CA GLU A 114 8.72 -13.60 -15.32
C GLU A 114 8.44 -14.93 -14.61
N LYS A 115 7.71 -14.91 -13.49
CA LYS A 115 7.54 -16.06 -12.59
C LYS A 115 6.17 -16.72 -12.65
N SER A 116 5.25 -16.18 -13.46
CA SER A 116 3.86 -16.65 -13.51
C SER A 116 3.20 -16.28 -14.83
N ASP A 117 2.17 -17.01 -15.23
CA ASP A 117 1.33 -16.74 -16.42
C ASP A 117 0.43 -15.48 -16.28
N ALA A 118 0.82 -14.55 -15.40
CA ALA A 118 0.15 -13.29 -15.21
C ALA A 118 0.80 -12.20 -16.05
N HIS A 119 0.08 -11.12 -16.34
CA HIS A 119 0.65 -9.89 -16.85
C HIS A 119 0.81 -8.81 -15.77
N PHE A 120 1.63 -7.81 -16.07
CA PHE A 120 1.90 -6.66 -15.25
C PHE A 120 0.82 -5.58 -15.40
N MET A 121 0.62 -4.84 -14.32
CA MET A 121 -0.23 -3.67 -14.21
C MET A 121 0.59 -2.55 -13.55
N LEU A 122 0.53 -1.34 -14.11
CA LEU A 122 1.20 -0.16 -13.57
C LEU A 122 0.38 0.43 -12.43
N ARG A 123 1.01 0.61 -11.26
CA ARG A 123 0.37 1.14 -10.05
C ARG A 123 1.10 2.36 -9.54
N ASP A 124 0.35 3.36 -9.07
CA ASP A 124 0.89 4.49 -8.31
C ASP A 124 0.95 4.15 -6.81
N GLY A 125 2.16 4.23 -6.24
CA GLY A 125 2.44 3.92 -4.85
C GLY A 125 3.03 5.12 -4.12
N ALA A 126 3.15 5.00 -2.79
CA ALA A 126 3.77 6.04 -1.96
C ALA A 126 5.26 6.32 -2.28
N SER A 127 5.91 5.44 -3.04
CA SER A 127 7.29 5.59 -3.52
C SER A 127 7.33 5.68 -5.04
N GLY A 128 6.31 6.30 -5.65
CA GLY A 128 6.17 6.43 -7.09
C GLY A 128 5.59 5.17 -7.74
N ILE A 129 5.66 5.16 -9.07
CA ILE A 129 5.06 4.12 -9.90
C ILE A 129 5.89 2.83 -9.92
N PHE A 130 5.20 1.70 -10.01
CA PHE A 130 5.82 0.37 -10.12
C PHE A 130 4.91 -0.57 -10.90
N LEU A 131 5.49 -1.61 -11.50
CA LEU A 131 4.74 -2.70 -12.12
C LEU A 131 4.50 -3.78 -11.09
N ALA A 132 3.26 -4.29 -11.04
CA ALA A 132 2.85 -5.39 -10.18
C ALA A 132 1.99 -6.37 -10.98
N ALA A 133 2.02 -7.66 -10.64
CA ALA A 133 1.15 -8.64 -11.27
C ALA A 133 -0.34 -8.28 -11.08
N HIS A 134 -1.15 -8.42 -12.13
CA HIS A 134 -2.57 -8.09 -12.10
C HIS A 134 -3.37 -8.94 -11.10
N ASN A 135 -2.97 -10.20 -10.89
CA ASN A 135 -3.68 -11.18 -10.05
C ASN A 135 -3.23 -11.20 -8.58
N PHE A 136 -2.59 -10.14 -8.09
CA PHE A 136 -2.27 -9.99 -6.67
C PHE A 136 -3.51 -10.25 -5.78
N PRO A 137 -3.40 -11.03 -4.68
CA PRO A 137 -2.18 -11.48 -3.99
C PRO A 137 -1.60 -12.82 -4.46
N LYS A 138 -2.12 -13.44 -5.53
CA LYS A 138 -1.66 -14.75 -6.01
C LYS A 138 -0.23 -14.69 -6.55
N SER A 139 0.04 -13.82 -7.53
CA SER A 139 1.42 -13.45 -7.88
C SER A 139 1.80 -12.17 -7.14
N ARG A 140 2.97 -12.21 -6.50
CA ARG A 140 3.55 -11.09 -5.74
C ARG A 140 4.75 -10.48 -6.45
N GLU A 141 4.84 -10.71 -7.76
CA GLU A 141 5.88 -10.17 -8.60
C GLU A 141 5.71 -8.65 -8.77
N THR A 142 6.79 -7.91 -8.51
CA THR A 142 6.84 -6.47 -8.67
C THR A 142 8.20 -6.04 -9.20
N ARG A 143 8.23 -5.08 -10.11
CA ARG A 143 9.48 -4.49 -10.62
C ARG A 143 9.32 -3.02 -10.98
N ALA A 144 10.45 -2.35 -11.17
CA ALA A 144 10.47 -1.00 -11.73
C ALA A 144 10.08 -1.05 -13.22
N PRO A 145 9.24 -0.11 -13.71
CA PRO A 145 9.00 0.02 -15.14
C PRO A 145 10.25 0.56 -15.83
N LYS A 146 10.51 0.05 -17.04
CA LYS A 146 11.51 0.63 -17.94
C LYS A 146 10.93 1.87 -18.59
N VAL A 147 11.79 2.84 -18.90
CA VAL A 147 11.39 4.06 -19.60
C VAL A 147 10.84 3.74 -20.99
N GLU A 148 11.44 2.77 -21.68
CA GLU A 148 10.96 2.30 -22.98
C GLU A 148 9.53 1.72 -22.91
N GLU A 149 9.21 0.96 -21.85
CA GLU A 149 7.87 0.41 -21.63
C GLU A 149 6.86 1.54 -21.41
N LEU A 150 7.20 2.55 -20.59
CA LEU A 150 6.33 3.71 -20.37
C LEU A 150 6.13 4.54 -21.64
N ALA A 151 7.16 4.67 -22.47
CA ALA A 151 7.06 5.34 -23.76
C ALA A 151 6.15 4.57 -24.74
N ARG A 152 6.18 3.24 -24.71
CA ARG A 152 5.32 2.38 -25.55
C ARG A 152 3.84 2.53 -25.19
N PHE A 153 3.52 2.62 -23.91
CA PHE A 153 2.14 2.71 -23.40
C PHE A 153 1.73 4.13 -22.99
N ARG A 154 2.39 5.16 -23.56
CA ARG A 154 2.20 6.57 -23.18
C ARG A 154 0.75 7.04 -23.31
N ASP A 155 0.01 6.48 -24.25
CA ASP A 155 -1.41 6.73 -24.50
C ASP A 155 -2.33 6.24 -23.37
N ARG A 156 -1.92 5.20 -22.64
CA ARG A 156 -2.73 4.58 -21.56
C ARG A 156 -2.40 5.09 -20.17
N ILE A 157 -1.24 5.71 -19.99
CA ILE A 157 -0.80 6.24 -18.70
C ILE A 157 -1.36 7.65 -18.44
N SER A 158 -1.56 7.98 -17.17
CA SER A 158 -1.98 9.33 -16.75
C SER A 158 -0.97 10.40 -17.22
N PRO A 159 -1.43 11.59 -17.68
CA PRO A 159 -0.55 12.70 -18.11
C PRO A 159 0.48 13.11 -17.06
N LYS A 160 0.18 12.88 -15.77
CA LYS A 160 1.10 13.06 -14.64
C LYS A 160 2.43 12.34 -14.83
N PHE A 161 2.46 11.23 -15.56
CA PHE A 161 3.65 10.39 -15.75
C PHE A 161 4.32 10.56 -17.11
N TYR A 162 3.85 11.45 -17.98
CA TYR A 162 4.45 11.67 -19.31
C TYR A 162 5.92 12.07 -19.24
N TYR A 163 6.31 12.85 -18.23
CA TYR A 163 7.71 13.21 -18.03
C TYR A 163 8.62 11.97 -17.86
N LEU A 164 8.13 10.88 -17.27
CA LEU A 164 8.88 9.63 -17.11
C LEU A 164 8.96 8.84 -18.43
N ALA A 165 7.93 8.90 -19.26
CA ALA A 165 7.95 8.32 -20.60
C ALA A 165 8.91 9.08 -21.53
N ASP A 166 9.08 10.37 -21.30
CA ASP A 166 9.98 11.26 -22.05
C ASP A 166 11.43 11.26 -21.50
N ALA A 167 11.71 10.44 -20.48
CA ALA A 167 13.05 10.29 -19.91
C ALA A 167 14.03 9.62 -20.89
N PRO A 168 15.35 9.75 -20.69
CA PRO A 168 16.32 9.02 -21.51
C PRO A 168 16.11 7.51 -21.37
N LYS A 169 15.89 6.83 -22.50
CA LYS A 169 15.55 5.41 -22.56
C LYS A 169 16.72 4.49 -22.25
N THR A 170 17.93 4.93 -22.58
CA THR A 170 19.16 4.17 -22.38
C THR A 170 20.27 5.07 -21.85
N ASP A 171 21.28 4.47 -21.22
CA ASP A 171 22.55 5.15 -20.95
C ASP A 171 23.45 5.17 -22.22
N PRO A 172 24.62 5.84 -22.18
CA PRO A 172 25.57 5.85 -23.30
C PRO A 172 26.12 4.48 -23.70
N ASP A 173 26.06 3.49 -22.81
CA ASP A 173 26.49 2.12 -23.05
C ASP A 173 25.35 1.25 -23.64
N GLY A 174 24.15 1.82 -23.82
CA GLY A 174 22.98 1.15 -24.37
C GLY A 174 22.15 0.36 -23.34
N ASN A 175 22.43 0.47 -22.04
CA ASN A 175 21.65 -0.23 -21.02
C ASN A 175 20.27 0.45 -20.84
N PRO A 176 19.18 -0.32 -20.68
CA PRO A 176 17.83 0.24 -20.55
C PRO A 176 17.63 0.94 -19.21
N ALA A 177 17.07 2.15 -19.26
CA ALA A 177 16.76 2.95 -18.10
C ALA A 177 15.48 2.46 -17.40
N ILE A 178 15.55 2.38 -16.07
CA ILE A 178 14.44 2.03 -15.20
C ILE A 178 14.07 3.20 -14.29
N VAL A 179 12.78 3.31 -13.95
CA VAL A 179 12.30 4.33 -13.03
C VAL A 179 12.54 3.91 -11.58
N ARG A 180 13.11 4.81 -10.79
CA ARG A 180 13.33 4.66 -9.35
C ARG A 180 12.80 5.87 -8.59
N PHE A 181 12.70 5.74 -7.27
CA PHE A 181 12.25 6.81 -6.38
C PHE A 181 13.28 7.06 -5.29
N SER A 182 13.68 8.32 -5.14
CA SER A 182 14.60 8.75 -4.10
C SER A 182 13.82 9.17 -2.87
N ARG A 183 13.99 8.44 -1.76
CA ARG A 183 13.37 8.82 -0.47
C ARG A 183 13.93 10.11 0.11
N LYS A 184 15.18 10.48 -0.25
CA LYS A 184 15.85 11.69 0.24
C LYS A 184 15.26 12.95 -0.40
N THR A 185 15.10 12.92 -1.72
CA THR A 185 14.57 14.05 -2.49
C THR A 185 13.07 13.93 -2.74
N LYS A 186 12.43 12.83 -2.32
CA LYS A 186 11.01 12.50 -2.53
C LYS A 186 10.58 12.64 -4.00
N GLN A 187 11.47 12.34 -4.95
CA GLN A 187 11.23 12.47 -6.38
C GLN A 187 11.61 11.21 -7.15
N GLN A 188 10.96 11.01 -8.29
CA GLN A 188 11.30 9.94 -9.22
C GLN A 188 12.50 10.35 -10.07
N TYR A 189 13.34 9.38 -10.39
CA TYR A 189 14.52 9.54 -11.23
C TYR A 189 14.71 8.27 -12.04
N VAL A 190 15.53 8.33 -13.09
CA VAL A 190 15.86 7.14 -13.88
C VAL A 190 17.31 6.74 -13.66
N MET A 191 17.58 5.45 -13.71
CA MET A 191 18.93 4.90 -13.64
C MET A 191 19.03 3.64 -14.48
N THR A 192 20.24 3.21 -14.81
CA THR A 192 20.46 1.93 -15.50
C THR A 192 21.09 0.91 -14.57
N GLU A 193 20.78 -0.36 -14.84
CA GLU A 193 21.36 -1.52 -14.18
C GLU A 193 22.07 -2.39 -15.24
N ASP A 194 23.15 -3.04 -14.85
CA ASP A 194 23.84 -4.02 -15.70
C ASP A 194 23.04 -5.34 -15.78
N ALA A 195 23.49 -6.26 -16.63
CA ALA A 195 22.87 -7.58 -16.78
C ALA A 195 22.79 -8.41 -15.48
N LYS A 196 23.52 -8.02 -14.43
CA LYS A 196 23.51 -8.66 -13.10
C LYS A 196 22.64 -7.91 -12.09
N GLY A 197 21.91 -6.86 -12.52
CA GLY A 197 21.05 -6.04 -11.67
C GLY A 197 21.82 -5.04 -10.80
N LYS A 198 23.09 -4.78 -11.09
CA LYS A 198 23.91 -3.80 -10.37
C LYS A 198 23.82 -2.44 -11.06
N ALA A 199 23.68 -1.38 -10.27
CA ALA A 199 23.68 -0.01 -10.76
C ALA A 199 24.94 0.29 -11.61
N THR A 200 24.76 0.79 -12.83
CA THR A 200 25.86 1.16 -13.73
C THR A 200 26.59 2.43 -13.26
N GLY A 201 25.96 3.25 -12.42
CA GLY A 201 26.44 4.58 -12.04
C GLY A 201 25.89 5.72 -12.90
N TRP A 202 25.11 5.40 -13.94
CA TRP A 202 24.34 6.39 -14.69
C TRP A 202 22.98 6.64 -14.03
N SER A 203 22.59 7.91 -13.92
CA SER A 203 21.27 8.32 -13.46
C SER A 203 20.85 9.60 -14.17
N ALA A 204 19.56 9.80 -14.43
CA ALA A 204 19.04 11.09 -14.85
C ALA A 204 17.92 11.57 -13.92
N TRP A 205 17.91 12.87 -13.69
CA TRP A 205 17.00 13.56 -12.76
C TRP A 205 16.19 14.60 -13.52
N TYR A 206 14.91 14.72 -13.21
CA TYR A 206 14.04 15.73 -13.80
C TYR A 206 14.08 17.01 -12.96
N GLN A 207 14.61 18.09 -13.52
CA GLN A 207 14.76 19.40 -12.86
C GLN A 207 14.41 20.49 -13.87
N ASP A 208 13.62 21.48 -13.45
CA ASP A 208 13.23 22.64 -14.26
C ASP A 208 12.67 22.29 -15.65
N GLY A 209 11.86 21.23 -15.70
CA GLY A 209 11.23 20.77 -16.95
C GLY A 209 12.16 20.01 -17.90
N LYS A 210 13.39 19.69 -17.47
CA LYS A 210 14.40 19.01 -18.30
C LYS A 210 15.04 17.84 -17.56
N TRP A 211 15.38 16.80 -18.33
CA TRP A 211 16.16 15.66 -17.83
C TRP A 211 17.64 15.98 -17.82
N GLN A 212 18.27 15.88 -16.65
CA GLN A 212 19.70 16.06 -16.45
C GLN A 212 20.35 14.70 -16.14
N ALA A 213 21.09 14.16 -17.10
CA ALA A 213 21.84 12.93 -16.93
C ALA A 213 23.17 13.18 -16.21
N LYS A 214 23.50 12.31 -15.27
CA LYS A 214 24.75 12.28 -14.52
C LYS A 214 25.33 10.89 -14.59
N ASP A 215 26.56 10.81 -15.06
CA ASP A 215 27.33 9.58 -15.12
C ASP A 215 28.51 9.67 -14.15
N THR A 216 28.52 8.81 -13.13
CA THR A 216 29.62 8.78 -12.16
C THR A 216 30.85 8.02 -12.66
N LYS A 217 30.74 7.21 -13.72
CA LYS A 217 31.90 6.50 -14.30
C LYS A 217 32.85 7.45 -15.02
N LYS A 218 32.34 8.53 -15.62
CA LYS A 218 33.15 9.57 -16.30
C LYS A 218 33.95 10.49 -15.36
N LYS A 219 33.88 10.29 -14.03
CA LYS A 219 34.64 11.07 -13.04
C LYS A 219 36.00 10.46 -12.66
N LYS A 220 36.56 9.59 -13.49
CA LYS A 220 37.93 9.09 -13.36
C LYS A 220 38.76 9.48 -14.56
#